data_AF-A0A925BLG3-F1
#
_entry.id   AF-A0A925BLG3-F1
#
_cell.length_a   1.000
_cell.length_b   1.000
_cell.length_c   1.000
_cell.angle_alpha   90.00
_cell.angle_beta   90.00
_cell.angle_gamma   90.00
#
_symmetry.space_group_name_H-M   'P 1'
#
loop_
_entity.id
_entity.type
_entity.pdbx_description
1 polymer ?
#
loop_
_entity_poly.entity_id
_entity_poly.type
_entity_poly.pdbx_seq_one_letter_code
_entity_poly.pdbx_strand_id
1 'polypeptide(L)'
;MALGLFRHRLWLVLLLTCALLATSSQALAAPKLKSDITDARQALQAGEEFERTRRWIDAIEHYEASSKKWPGDRELSYGLRRSKIHFGVERRYSDSSFRKNLLNLSRQDALHLFDEVINKIKSHFVDPLNSGTFVAHGTESLYIALAND
;
A
#
# COMPACT_ATOMS: atom_id res chain seq x y z
N MET A 1 -51.56 -23.85 20.59
CA MET A 1 -50.19 -24.44 20.62
C MET A 1 -49.40 -24.05 19.36
N ALA A 2 -49.35 -22.77 18.99
CA ALA A 2 -48.71 -22.30 17.74
C ALA A 2 -47.74 -21.10 17.92
N LEU A 3 -47.74 -20.43 19.08
CA LEU A 3 -46.87 -19.28 19.34
C LEU A 3 -45.39 -19.64 19.67
N GLY A 4 -45.12 -20.87 20.13
CA GLY A 4 -43.76 -21.29 20.52
C GLY A 4 -42.82 -21.51 19.34
N LEU A 5 -43.34 -22.05 18.23
CA LEU A 5 -42.55 -22.39 17.03
C LEU A 5 -42.04 -21.14 16.28
N PHE A 6 -42.80 -20.03 16.35
CA PHE A 6 -42.43 -18.77 15.68
C PHE A 6 -41.24 -18.08 16.37
N ARG A 7 -41.18 -18.16 17.71
CA ARG A 7 -40.07 -17.60 18.51
C ARG A 7 -38.76 -18.35 18.28
N HIS A 8 -38.81 -19.68 18.16
CA HIS A 8 -37.62 -20.49 17.89
C HIS A 8 -37.08 -20.28 16.46
N ARG A 9 -37.95 -20.11 15.46
CA ARG A 9 -37.53 -19.80 14.09
C ARG A 9 -36.88 -18.42 13.97
N LEU A 10 -37.40 -17.42 14.70
CA LEU A 10 -36.80 -16.08 14.71
C LEU A 10 -35.40 -16.09 15.35
N TRP A 11 -35.21 -16.85 16.44
CA TRP A 11 -33.91 -17.01 17.10
C TRP A 11 -32.89 -17.76 16.24
N LEU A 12 -33.33 -18.79 15.51
CA LEU A 12 -32.46 -19.55 14.60
C LEU A 12 -31.99 -18.69 13.41
N VAL A 13 -32.86 -17.85 12.85
CA VAL A 13 -32.47 -16.92 11.77
C VAL A 13 -31.52 -15.85 12.29
N LEU A 14 -31.75 -15.33 13.49
CA LEU A 14 -30.89 -14.29 14.10
C LEU A 14 -29.51 -14.82 14.51
N LEU A 15 -29.41 -16.10 14.90
CA LEU A 15 -28.14 -16.77 15.14
C LEU A 15 -27.38 -17.06 13.84
N LEU A 16 -28.08 -17.44 12.76
CA LEU A 16 -27.46 -17.68 11.45
C LEU A 16 -26.90 -16.39 10.82
N THR A 17 -27.64 -15.27 10.92
CA THR A 17 -27.17 -13.98 10.39
C THR A 17 -25.99 -13.40 11.19
N CYS A 18 -25.94 -13.65 12.51
CA CYS A 18 -24.80 -13.24 13.34
C CYS A 18 -23.54 -14.08 13.03
N ALA A 19 -23.69 -15.38 12.74
CA ALA A 19 -22.59 -16.24 12.33
C ALA A 19 -22.01 -15.86 10.94
N LEU A 20 -22.84 -15.37 10.03
CA LEU A 20 -22.42 -14.89 8.70
C LEU A 20 -21.70 -13.53 8.75
N LEU A 21 -21.97 -12.68 9.75
CA LEU A 21 -21.30 -11.38 9.92
C LEU A 21 -19.98 -11.47 10.72
N ALA A 22 -19.77 -12.55 11.49
CA ALA A 22 -18.58 -12.73 12.31
C ALA A 22 -17.35 -13.30 11.57
N THR A 23 -17.49 -13.71 10.31
CA THR A 23 -16.41 -14.38 9.54
C THR A 23 -15.47 -13.42 8.80
N SER A 24 -15.70 -12.11 8.88
CA SER A 24 -14.90 -11.10 8.15
C SER A 24 -14.15 -10.13 9.06
N SER A 25 -13.57 -10.63 10.15
CA SER A 25 -12.53 -9.92 10.91
C SER A 25 -11.23 -10.72 10.91
N GLN A 26 -10.63 -10.90 9.73
CA GLN A 26 -9.19 -11.12 9.67
C GLN A 26 -8.54 -9.77 9.97
N ALA A 27 -8.27 -9.53 11.25
CA ALA A 27 -7.37 -8.46 11.66
C ALA A 27 -6.07 -8.60 10.87
N LEU A 28 -5.60 -7.49 10.30
CA LEU A 28 -4.27 -7.33 9.70
C LEU A 28 -3.21 -7.65 10.76
N ALA A 29 -2.93 -8.92 10.97
CA ALA A 29 -1.78 -9.35 11.73
C ALA A 29 -0.57 -9.00 10.88
N ALA A 30 0.23 -8.04 11.36
CA ALA A 30 1.51 -7.69 10.74
C ALA A 30 2.31 -8.99 10.49
N PRO A 31 2.87 -9.18 9.29
CA PRO A 31 3.67 -10.36 8.98
C PRO A 31 4.90 -10.30 9.87
N LYS A 32 4.93 -11.15 10.90
CA LYS A 32 6.17 -11.41 11.62
C LYS A 32 7.14 -12.00 10.59
N LEU A 33 8.32 -11.39 10.47
CA LEU A 33 9.43 -11.95 9.71
C LEU A 33 9.46 -13.46 9.96
N LYS A 34 9.41 -14.28 8.90
CA LYS A 34 9.52 -15.73 9.08
C LYS A 34 10.81 -15.98 9.87
N SER A 35 10.70 -16.65 11.02
CA SER A 35 11.79 -16.85 11.98
C SER A 35 13.01 -17.54 11.36
N ASP A 36 12.81 -18.22 10.23
CA ASP A 36 13.79 -19.08 9.60
C ASP A 36 14.59 -18.38 8.49
N ILE A 37 14.42 -17.05 8.30
CA ILE A 37 15.18 -16.29 7.29
C ILE A 37 16.59 -16.03 7.81
N THR A 38 17.54 -16.76 7.24
CA THR A 38 18.95 -16.78 7.67
C THR A 38 19.84 -15.83 6.89
N ASP A 39 19.48 -15.50 5.65
CA ASP A 39 20.26 -14.61 4.78
C ASP A 39 19.40 -13.58 4.01
N ALA A 40 20.08 -12.59 3.41
CA ALA A 40 19.44 -11.49 2.68
C ALA A 40 18.71 -11.96 1.40
N ARG A 41 19.15 -13.05 0.77
CA ARG A 41 18.51 -13.58 -0.43
C ARG A 41 17.17 -14.23 -0.10
N GLN A 42 17.11 -15.01 0.98
CA GLN A 42 15.85 -15.56 1.50
C GLN A 42 14.90 -14.44 1.91
N ALA A 43 15.42 -13.37 2.50
CA ALA A 43 14.64 -12.18 2.84
C ALA A 43 14.07 -11.51 1.58
N LEU A 44 14.87 -11.36 0.53
CA LEU A 44 14.42 -10.81 -0.74
C LEU A 44 13.28 -11.65 -1.35
N GLN A 45 13.47 -12.97 -1.45
CA GLN A 45 12.46 -13.89 -1.99
C GLN A 45 11.14 -13.84 -1.22
N ALA A 46 11.20 -13.75 0.11
CA ALA A 46 10.00 -13.61 0.93
C ALA A 46 9.26 -12.28 0.67
N GLY A 47 10.00 -11.19 0.45
CA GLY A 47 9.43 -9.90 0.06
C GLY A 47 8.79 -9.93 -1.32
N GLU A 48 9.45 -10.55 -2.30
CA GLU A 48 8.93 -10.72 -3.67
C GLU A 48 7.64 -11.53 -3.69
N GLU A 49 7.46 -12.48 -2.77
CA GLU A 49 6.21 -13.23 -2.65
C GLU A 49 5.04 -12.37 -2.15
N PHE A 50 5.28 -11.44 -1.22
CA PHE A 50 4.29 -10.44 -0.84
C PHE A 50 3.95 -9.51 -2.02
N GLU A 51 4.97 -9.08 -2.78
CA GLU A 51 4.76 -8.27 -3.98
C GLU A 51 3.92 -9.01 -5.04
N ARG A 52 4.25 -10.28 -5.31
CA ARG A 52 3.53 -11.12 -6.28
C ARG A 52 2.05 -11.30 -5.91
N THR A 53 1.75 -11.32 -4.62
CA THR A 53 0.38 -11.42 -4.09
C THR A 53 -0.27 -10.04 -3.89
N ARG A 54 0.35 -8.95 -4.37
CA ARG A 54 -0.08 -7.54 -4.22
C ARG A 54 -0.28 -7.11 -2.77
N ARG A 55 0.39 -7.79 -1.84
CA ARG A 55 0.39 -7.50 -0.41
C ARG A 55 1.45 -6.45 -0.10
N TRP A 56 1.26 -5.23 -0.62
CA TRP A 56 2.31 -4.21 -0.60
C TRP A 56 2.69 -3.74 0.81
N ILE A 57 1.73 -3.60 1.72
CA ILE A 57 2.02 -3.21 3.12
C ILE A 57 2.91 -4.28 3.78
N ASP A 58 2.56 -5.55 3.61
CA ASP A 58 3.34 -6.68 4.13
C ASP A 58 4.77 -6.69 3.57
N ALA A 59 4.91 -6.44 2.27
CA ALA A 59 6.20 -6.33 1.61
C ALA A 59 7.03 -5.16 2.19
N ILE A 60 6.42 -3.98 2.37
CA ILE A 60 7.08 -2.79 2.94
C ILE A 60 7.59 -3.10 4.35
N GLU A 61 6.73 -3.61 5.24
CA GLU A 61 7.12 -3.93 6.61
C GLU A 61 8.24 -4.97 6.66
N HIS A 62 8.13 -6.00 5.82
CA HIS A 62 9.14 -7.06 5.70
C HIS A 62 10.49 -6.52 5.21
N TYR A 63 10.51 -5.69 4.17
CA TYR A 63 11.74 -5.09 3.66
C TYR A 63 12.34 -4.06 4.61
N GLU A 64 11.54 -3.29 5.35
CA GLU A 64 12.05 -2.38 6.38
C GLU A 64 12.76 -3.14 7.50
N ALA A 65 12.16 -4.24 7.97
CA ALA A 65 12.78 -5.09 8.97
C ALA A 65 14.04 -5.79 8.43
N SER A 66 14.00 -6.30 7.20
CA SER A 66 15.15 -6.94 6.55
C SER A 66 16.30 -5.97 6.29
N SER A 67 16.01 -4.74 5.86
CA SER A 67 17.03 -3.71 5.60
C SER A 67 17.76 -3.26 6.87
N LYS A 68 17.11 -3.37 8.05
CA LYS A 68 17.76 -3.17 9.34
C LYS A 68 18.71 -4.31 9.70
N LYS A 69 18.38 -5.55 9.33
CA LYS A 69 19.19 -6.75 9.61
C LYS A 69 20.39 -6.88 8.66
N TRP A 70 20.23 -6.50 7.40
CA TRP A 70 21.28 -6.52 6.38
C TRP A 70 21.47 -5.12 5.77
N PRO A 71 22.05 -4.18 6.55
CA PRO A 71 22.27 -2.82 6.06
C PRO A 71 23.24 -2.83 4.88
N GLY A 72 22.90 -2.07 3.83
CA GLY A 72 23.73 -1.96 2.62
C GLY A 72 23.40 -2.97 1.51
N ASP A 73 22.50 -3.94 1.77
CA ASP A 73 21.96 -4.76 0.70
C ASP A 73 21.08 -3.92 -0.24
N ARG A 74 21.51 -3.81 -1.49
CA ARG A 74 20.88 -2.95 -2.50
C ARG A 74 19.56 -3.52 -2.99
N GLU A 75 19.42 -4.84 -3.04
CA GLU A 75 18.20 -5.50 -3.52
C GLU A 75 17.07 -5.35 -2.50
N LEU A 76 17.36 -5.50 -1.20
CA LEU A 76 16.37 -5.24 -0.14
C LEU A 76 15.92 -3.77 -0.13
N SER A 77 16.87 -2.85 -0.32
CA SER A 77 16.58 -1.42 -0.43
C SER A 77 15.72 -1.09 -1.67
N TYR A 78 16.02 -1.75 -2.79
CA TYR A 78 15.26 -1.61 -4.02
C TYR A 78 13.85 -2.19 -3.89
N GLY A 79 13.70 -3.40 -3.32
CA GLY A 79 12.41 -4.01 -3.03
C GLY A 79 11.53 -3.13 -2.13
N LEU A 80 12.10 -2.58 -1.05
CA LEU A 80 11.40 -1.61 -0.19
C LEU A 80 10.85 -0.42 -0.98
N ARG A 81 11.72 0.18 -1.80
CA ARG A 81 11.37 1.36 -2.60
C ARG A 81 10.28 1.04 -3.63
N ARG A 82 10.43 -0.08 -4.35
CA ARG A 82 9.46 -0.57 -5.32
C ARG A 82 8.09 -0.83 -4.66
N SER A 83 8.06 -1.57 -3.57
CA SER A 83 6.85 -1.84 -2.79
C SER A 83 6.13 -0.57 -2.31
N LYS A 84 6.89 0.43 -1.84
CA LYS A 84 6.32 1.75 -1.45
C LYS A 84 5.66 2.48 -2.62
N ILE A 85 6.23 2.39 -3.82
CA ILE A 85 5.65 3.02 -5.01
C ILE A 85 4.36 2.30 -5.42
N HIS A 86 4.35 0.96 -5.48
CA HIS A 86 3.15 0.19 -5.79
C HIS A 86 2.01 0.50 -4.81
N PHE A 87 2.30 0.48 -3.51
CA PHE A 87 1.33 0.86 -2.49
C PHE A 87 0.79 2.30 -2.69
N GLY A 88 1.68 3.25 -2.95
CA GLY A 88 1.32 4.65 -3.18
C GLY A 88 0.43 4.84 -4.42
N VAL A 89 0.72 4.13 -5.52
CA VAL A 89 -0.08 4.16 -6.75
C VAL A 89 -1.46 3.55 -6.49
N GLU A 90 -1.54 2.35 -5.90
CA GLU A 90 -2.83 1.70 -5.65
C GLU A 90 -3.73 2.55 -4.73
N ARG A 91 -3.16 3.08 -3.64
CA ARG A 91 -3.88 3.99 -2.74
C ARG A 91 -4.40 5.21 -3.48
N ARG A 92 -3.55 5.87 -4.29
CA ARG A 92 -3.92 7.07 -5.03
C ARG A 92 -5.05 6.81 -6.03
N TYR A 93 -4.98 5.71 -6.77
CA TYR A 93 -6.04 5.36 -7.72
C TYR A 93 -7.29 4.84 -7.06
N SER A 94 -7.23 4.35 -5.81
CA SER A 94 -8.41 3.98 -5.01
C SER A 94 -9.15 5.21 -4.44
N ASP A 95 -8.44 6.32 -4.24
CA ASP A 95 -8.98 7.57 -3.69
C ASP A 95 -9.88 8.30 -4.71
N SER A 96 -11.13 8.54 -4.32
CA SER A 96 -12.10 9.21 -5.18
C SER A 96 -11.76 10.67 -5.48
N SER A 97 -11.10 11.36 -4.55
CA SER A 97 -10.70 12.75 -4.74
C SER A 97 -9.60 12.87 -5.79
N PHE A 98 -8.66 11.92 -5.80
CA PHE A 98 -7.63 11.85 -6.83
C PHE A 98 -8.24 11.67 -8.22
N ARG A 99 -9.16 10.71 -8.37
CA ARG A 99 -9.84 10.45 -9.64
C ARG A 99 -10.68 11.62 -10.12
N LYS A 100 -11.40 12.29 -9.22
CA LYS A 100 -12.31 13.40 -9.59
C LYS A 100 -11.58 14.71 -9.84
N ASN A 101 -10.53 14.98 -9.09
CA ASN A 101 -9.88 16.29 -9.11
C ASN A 101 -8.59 16.26 -9.93
N LEU A 102 -7.68 15.32 -9.65
CA LEU A 102 -6.35 15.31 -10.29
C LEU A 102 -6.36 14.72 -11.70
N LEU A 103 -7.08 13.63 -11.94
CA LEU A 103 -7.12 12.99 -13.28
C LEU A 103 -7.87 13.83 -14.33
N ASN A 104 -8.67 14.80 -13.92
CA ASN A 104 -9.44 15.67 -14.81
C ASN A 104 -8.77 17.02 -15.06
N LEU A 105 -7.59 17.27 -14.50
CA LEU A 105 -6.86 18.51 -14.75
C LEU A 105 -6.43 18.58 -16.21
N SER A 106 -6.47 19.79 -16.78
CA SER A 106 -5.78 20.05 -18.03
C SER A 106 -4.27 19.88 -17.82
N ARG A 107 -3.52 19.62 -18.89
CA ARG A 107 -2.05 19.57 -18.81
C ARG A 107 -1.47 20.84 -18.19
N GLN A 108 -2.03 22.00 -18.52
CA GLN A 108 -1.57 23.29 -18.01
C GLN A 108 -1.80 23.41 -16.50
N ASP A 109 -3.00 23.07 -16.03
CA ASP A 109 -3.33 23.13 -14.59
C ASP A 109 -2.52 22.12 -13.78
N ALA A 110 -2.27 20.93 -14.34
CA ALA A 110 -1.43 19.91 -13.71
C ALA A 110 0.03 20.39 -13.55
N LEU A 111 0.59 21.05 -14.56
CA LEU A 111 1.94 21.63 -14.48
C LEU A 111 1.99 22.80 -13.49
N HIS A 112 0.98 23.67 -13.49
CA HIS A 112 0.88 24.76 -12.51
C HIS A 112 0.81 24.24 -11.08
N LEU A 113 -0.04 23.23 -10.83
CA LEU A 113 -0.14 22.58 -9.52
C LEU A 113 1.18 21.92 -9.11
N PHE A 114 1.88 21.27 -10.05
CA PHE A 114 3.19 20.68 -9.79
C PHE A 114 4.21 21.74 -9.35
N ASP A 115 4.30 22.86 -10.07
CA ASP A 115 5.19 23.96 -9.73
C ASP A 115 4.85 24.57 -8.36
N GLU A 116 3.57 24.77 -8.06
CA GLU A 116 3.11 25.26 -6.74
C GLU A 116 3.57 24.33 -5.62
N VAL A 117 3.32 23.02 -5.76
CA VAL A 117 3.68 22.02 -4.75
C VAL A 117 5.19 21.94 -4.56
N ILE A 118 5.98 21.89 -5.63
CA ILE A 118 7.44 21.82 -5.53
C ILE A 118 8.01 23.08 -4.87
N ASN A 119 7.51 24.27 -5.21
CA ASN A 119 7.97 25.50 -4.60
C ASN A 119 7.59 25.59 -3.12
N LYS A 120 6.38 25.15 -2.75
CA LYS A 120 5.96 25.05 -1.36
C LYS A 120 6.82 24.06 -0.58
N ILE A 121 7.15 22.90 -1.14
CA ILE A 121 8.06 21.96 -0.50
C ILE A 121 9.41 22.64 -0.28
N LYS A 122 10.03 23.21 -1.33
CA LYS A 122 11.32 23.91 -1.22
C LYS A 122 11.34 24.99 -0.15
N SER A 123 10.25 25.74 0.03
CA SER A 123 10.21 26.83 1.01
C SER A 123 10.17 26.36 2.47
N HIS A 124 9.90 25.08 2.74
CA HIS A 124 9.78 24.52 4.09
C HIS A 124 10.98 23.67 4.53
N PHE A 125 11.97 23.45 3.65
CA PHE A 125 13.18 22.70 3.99
C PHE A 125 14.37 23.65 4.08
N VAL A 126 15.18 23.50 5.14
CA VAL A 126 16.40 24.29 5.36
C VAL A 126 17.47 23.90 4.34
N ASP A 127 17.59 22.60 4.05
CA ASP A 127 18.55 22.09 3.10
C ASP A 127 18.03 22.17 1.65
N PRO A 128 18.88 22.51 0.67
CA PRO A 128 18.48 22.57 -0.73
C PRO A 128 18.07 21.19 -1.22
N LEU A 129 16.82 21.08 -1.65
CA LEU A 129 16.27 19.85 -2.20
C LEU A 129 16.64 19.65 -3.66
N ASN A 130 17.10 18.45 -4.01
CA ASN A 130 17.32 18.05 -5.40
C ASN A 130 15.96 17.80 -6.08
N SER A 131 15.53 18.76 -6.93
CA SER A 131 14.28 18.66 -7.70
C SER A 131 14.27 17.44 -8.63
N GLY A 132 15.44 17.02 -9.12
CA GLY A 132 15.58 15.83 -9.95
C GLY A 132 15.13 14.55 -9.26
N THR A 133 15.29 14.45 -7.94
CA THR A 133 14.84 13.29 -7.16
C THR A 133 13.31 13.17 -7.16
N PHE A 134 12.58 14.29 -7.05
CA PHE A 134 11.12 14.30 -7.10
C PHE A 134 10.60 13.91 -8.47
N VAL A 135 11.20 14.47 -9.53
CA VAL A 135 10.84 14.14 -10.91
C VAL A 135 11.11 12.66 -11.18
N ALA A 136 12.30 12.15 -10.84
CA ALA A 136 12.64 10.75 -11.04
C ALA A 136 11.68 9.80 -10.31
N HIS A 137 11.32 10.12 -9.06
CA HIS A 137 10.36 9.31 -8.29
C HIS A 137 8.93 9.38 -8.88
N GLY A 138 8.50 10.56 -9.34
CA GLY A 138 7.22 10.73 -10.02
C GLY A 138 7.16 9.99 -11.34
N THR A 139 8.22 10.05 -12.14
CA THR A 139 8.35 9.32 -13.41
C THR A 139 8.30 7.81 -13.22
N GLU A 140 8.98 7.27 -12.22
CA GLU A 140 8.87 5.84 -11.92
C GLU A 140 7.48 5.44 -11.43
N SER A 141 6.85 6.27 -10.60
CA SER A 141 5.46 6.06 -10.20
C SER A 141 4.52 6.03 -11.41
N LEU A 142 4.77 6.88 -12.42
CA LEU A 142 4.04 6.88 -13.69
C LEU A 142 4.31 5.59 -14.48
N TYR A 143 5.56 5.16 -14.62
CA TYR A 143 5.89 3.90 -15.30
C TYR A 143 5.19 2.70 -14.67
N ILE A 144 5.19 2.62 -13.33
CA ILE A 144 4.48 1.56 -12.60
C ILE A 144 2.97 1.66 -12.82
N ALA A 145 2.39 2.86 -12.79
CA ALA A 145 0.96 3.04 -13.03
C ALA A 145 0.56 2.59 -14.45
N LEU A 146 1.36 2.92 -15.46
CA LEU A 146 1.13 2.50 -16.86
C LEU A 146 1.34 1.00 -17.08
N ALA A 147 2.14 0.34 -16.24
CA ALA A 147 2.38 -1.10 -16.32
C ALA A 147 1.35 -1.94 -15.54
N ASN A 148 0.46 -1.30 -14.77
CA ASN A 148 -0.54 -1.97 -13.94
C ASN A 148 -1.89 -2.23 -14.67
N ASP A 149 -1.97 -1.92 -15.97
CA ASP A 149 -3.13 -2.20 -16.83
C ASP A 149 -3.26 -3.69 -17.18
#